data_AF-A0AAD5QJC9-F1
#
_entry.id   AF-A0AAD5QJC9-F1
#
_cell.length_a   1.000
_cell.length_b   1.000
_cell.length_c   1.000
_cell.angle_alpha   90.00
_cell.angle_beta   90.00
_cell.angle_gamma   90.00
#
_symmetry.space_group_name_H-M   'P 1'
#
loop_
_entity.id
_entity.type
_entity.pdbx_description
1 polymer ?
#
loop_
_entity_poly.entity_id
_entity_poly.type
_entity_poly.pdbx_seq_one_letter_code
_entity_poly.pdbx_strand_id
1 'polypeptide(L)'
;MSGSAEDERSMEIPVAWMAPESLRRPMMFSTKSDVWSFAVMLYEIFNEGERPWKGDPAKKIATMIRRCQMPKFPEKVPKEISDIAARW
;
A
#
# COMPACT_ATOMS: atom_id res chain seq x y z
N MET A 1 15.04 34.42 20.15
CA MET A 1 14.13 34.05 19.04
C MET A 1 14.98 33.58 17.87
N SER A 2 15.22 32.27 17.79
CA SER A 2 15.78 31.64 16.59
C SER A 2 14.83 30.52 16.22
N GLY A 3 14.18 30.65 15.06
CA GLY A 3 13.14 29.75 14.60
C GLY A 3 13.62 28.31 14.64
N SER A 4 12.90 27.49 15.41
CA SER A 4 12.89 26.04 15.22
C SER A 4 12.58 25.81 13.75
N ALA A 5 13.51 25.19 13.02
CA ALA A 5 13.23 24.66 11.70
C ALA A 5 11.93 23.86 11.82
N GLU A 6 10.86 24.41 11.25
CA GLU A 6 9.56 23.79 11.24
C GLU A 6 9.77 22.42 10.62
N ASP A 7 9.59 21.39 11.44
CA ASP A 7 9.16 20.05 11.09
C ASP A 7 8.93 19.94 9.57
N GLU A 8 9.99 19.55 8.83
CA GLU A 8 9.82 18.91 7.54
C GLU A 8 9.02 17.66 7.90
N ARG A 9 7.68 17.82 7.99
CA ARG A 9 6.71 16.76 8.21
C ARG A 9 7.15 15.69 7.26
N SER A 10 7.83 14.69 7.82
CA SER A 10 8.56 13.71 7.04
C SER A 10 7.44 13.03 6.31
N MET A 11 7.20 13.38 5.03
CA MET A 11 5.99 12.97 4.34
C MET A 11 5.94 11.46 4.48
N GLU A 12 5.05 10.98 5.34
CA GLU A 12 5.15 9.63 5.84
C GLU A 12 4.73 8.77 4.66
N ILE A 13 5.73 8.25 3.94
CA ILE A 13 5.51 7.63 2.65
C ILE A 13 4.50 6.50 2.89
N PRO A 14 3.36 6.47 2.18
CA PRO A 14 2.29 5.51 2.43
C PRO A 14 2.68 4.15 1.84
N VAL A 15 3.72 3.51 2.38
CA VAL A 15 4.38 2.32 1.82
C VAL A 15 3.38 1.22 1.48
N ALA A 16 2.34 1.03 2.30
CA ALA A 16 1.33 0.01 2.08
C ALA A 16 0.49 0.20 0.80
N TRP A 17 0.34 1.43 0.31
CA TRP A 17 -0.41 1.72 -0.91
C TRP A 17 0.49 1.83 -2.13
N MET A 18 1.81 1.81 -1.97
CA MET A 18 2.73 1.95 -3.10
C MET A 18 2.83 0.67 -3.92
N ALA A 19 2.83 0.81 -5.24
CA ALA A 19 3.12 -0.28 -6.15
C ALA A 19 4.59 -0.72 -6.08
N PRO A 20 4.94 -1.96 -6.51
CA PRO A 20 6.30 -2.48 -6.46
C PRO A 20 7.33 -1.59 -7.17
N GLU A 21 6.96 -1.00 -8.30
CA GLU A 21 7.77 -0.06 -9.08
C GLU A 21 7.91 1.30 -8.39
N SER A 22 6.90 1.73 -7.63
CA SER A 22 6.94 2.98 -6.88
C SER A 22 7.87 2.89 -5.67
N LEU A 23 8.19 1.68 -5.18
CA LEU A 23 9.16 1.45 -4.09
C LEU A 23 10.63 1.42 -4.55
N ARG A 24 10.91 1.63 -5.84
CA ARG A 24 12.27 1.66 -6.41
C ARG A 24 12.80 3.10 -6.48
N ARG A 25 14.10 3.24 -6.75
CA ARG A 25 14.74 4.54 -7.04
C ARG A 25 15.32 4.49 -8.46
N PRO A 26 14.96 5.41 -9.37
CA PRO A 26 13.93 6.44 -9.20
C PRO A 26 12.54 5.84 -8.97
N MET A 27 11.68 6.57 -8.26
CA MET A 27 10.29 6.14 -8.06
C MET A 27 9.55 6.25 -9.39
N MET A 28 8.75 5.23 -9.70
CA MET A 28 7.94 5.19 -10.92
C MET A 28 6.46 5.19 -10.53
N PHE A 29 5.70 6.08 -11.17
CA PHE A 29 4.26 6.20 -11.02
C PHE A 29 3.61 6.13 -12.40
N SER A 30 2.50 5.44 -12.50
CA SER A 30 1.75 5.24 -13.74
C SER A 30 0.30 4.83 -13.43
N THR A 31 -0.54 4.76 -14.45
CA THR A 31 -1.89 4.18 -14.31
C THR A 31 -1.83 2.74 -13.78
N LYS A 32 -0.74 2.01 -14.02
CA LYS A 32 -0.56 0.70 -13.40
C LYS A 32 -0.39 0.86 -11.89
N SER A 33 0.49 1.72 -11.39
CA SER A 33 0.62 1.91 -9.92
C SER A 33 -0.68 2.31 -9.22
N ASP A 34 -1.58 3.00 -9.93
CA ASP A 34 -2.91 3.34 -9.42
C ASP A 34 -3.79 2.10 -9.25
N VAL A 35 -3.70 1.11 -10.15
CA VAL A 35 -4.41 -0.18 -10.03
C VAL A 35 -3.97 -0.94 -8.77
N TRP A 36 -2.69 -0.86 -8.38
CA TRP A 36 -2.20 -1.46 -7.14
C TRP A 36 -2.87 -0.79 -5.95
N SER A 37 -2.82 0.55 -5.92
CA SER A 37 -3.39 1.36 -4.85
C SER A 37 -4.90 1.13 -4.73
N PHE A 38 -5.59 0.94 -5.85
CA PHE A 38 -7.01 0.59 -5.90
C PHE A 38 -7.28 -0.81 -5.32
N ALA A 39 -6.44 -1.81 -5.59
CA ALA A 39 -6.57 -3.13 -4.98
C ALA A 39 -6.37 -3.09 -3.46
N VAL A 40 -5.44 -2.26 -2.96
CA VAL A 40 -5.27 -2.00 -1.53
C VAL A 40 -6.50 -1.29 -0.94
N MET A 41 -7.08 -0.32 -1.66
CA MET A 41 -8.33 0.33 -1.25
C MET A 41 -9.51 -0.67 -1.19
N LEU A 42 -9.62 -1.60 -2.13
CA LEU A 42 -10.62 -2.67 -2.07
C LEU A 42 -10.43 -3.52 -0.80
N TYR A 43 -9.19 -3.85 -0.44
CA TYR A 43 -8.92 -4.50 0.84
C TYR A 43 -9.50 -3.68 2.00
N GLU A 44 -9.25 -2.37 2.06
CA GLU A 44 -9.76 -1.53 3.15
C GLU A 44 -11.29 -1.51 3.23
N ILE A 45 -11.98 -1.36 2.09
CA ILE A 45 -13.45 -1.36 2.03
C ILE A 45 -14.03 -2.66 2.63
N PHE A 46 -13.45 -3.81 2.24
CA PHE A 46 -13.94 -5.11 2.68
C PHE A 46 -13.45 -5.55 4.07
N ASN A 47 -12.48 -4.82 4.64
CA ASN A 47 -11.97 -4.99 5.99
C ASN A 47 -12.38 -3.85 6.93
N GLU A 48 -13.50 -3.17 6.65
CA GLU A 48 -14.08 -2.15 7.56
C GLU A 48 -13.11 -1.00 7.87
N GLY A 49 -12.29 -0.63 6.88
CA GLY A 49 -11.29 0.43 6.99
C GLY A 49 -10.00 0.01 7.72
N GLU A 50 -9.79 -1.28 7.96
CA GLU A 50 -8.56 -1.75 8.59
C GLU A 50 -7.35 -1.50 7.69
N ARG A 51 -6.28 -0.94 8.28
CA ARG A 51 -5.01 -0.71 7.60
C ARG A 51 -4.44 -2.03 7.06
N PRO A 52 -4.01 -2.10 5.80
CA PRO A 52 -3.35 -3.28 5.24
C PRO A 52 -2.04 -3.59 5.96
N TRP A 53 -1.74 -4.88 6.17
CA TRP A 53 -0.60 -5.38 6.96
C TRP A 53 -0.47 -4.75 8.35
N LYS A 54 -1.61 -4.56 9.04
CA LYS A 54 -1.64 -4.02 10.41
C LYS A 54 -0.66 -4.75 11.33
N GLY A 55 0.17 -3.98 12.03
CA GLY A 55 1.19 -4.50 12.96
C GLY A 55 2.55 -4.82 12.32
N ASP A 56 2.65 -4.86 11.00
CA ASP A 56 3.94 -5.09 10.33
C ASP A 56 4.73 -3.77 10.13
N PRO A 57 6.07 -3.79 10.30
CA PRO A 57 6.89 -2.62 10.05
C PRO A 57 6.99 -2.31 8.56
N ALA A 58 7.15 -1.02 8.20
CA ALA A 58 7.20 -0.55 6.81
C ALA A 58 8.23 -1.31 5.94
N LYS A 59 9.38 -1.70 6.50
CA LYS A 59 10.40 -2.50 5.79
C LYS A 59 9.90 -3.90 5.39
N LYS A 60 9.11 -4.55 6.25
CA LYS A 60 8.50 -5.85 5.96
C LYS A 60 7.42 -5.70 4.89
N ILE A 61 6.54 -4.70 5.04
CA ILE A 61 5.52 -4.35 4.04
C ILE A 61 6.17 -4.11 2.67
N ALA A 62 7.19 -3.26 2.59
CA ALA A 62 7.92 -3.00 1.35
C ALA A 62 8.57 -4.27 0.75
N THR A 63 8.96 -5.24 1.57
CA THR A 63 9.51 -6.52 1.09
C THR A 63 8.43 -7.40 0.48
N MET A 64 7.24 -7.44 1.08
CA MET A 64 6.07 -8.16 0.55
C MET A 64 5.60 -7.55 -0.77
N ILE A 65 5.47 -6.22 -0.81
CA ILE A 65 5.06 -5.48 -2.01
C ILE A 65 6.05 -5.69 -3.15
N ARG A 66 7.37 -5.63 -2.91
CA ARG A 66 8.38 -5.93 -3.94
C ARG A 66 8.26 -7.34 -4.54
N ARG A 67 7.59 -8.26 -3.84
CA ARG A 67 7.29 -9.64 -4.30
C ARG A 67 5.86 -9.76 -4.88
N CYS A 68 5.19 -8.64 -5.13
CA CYS A 68 3.80 -8.56 -5.61
C CYS A 68 2.82 -9.31 -4.69
N GLN A 69 3.07 -9.33 -3.39
CA GLN A 69 2.17 -9.98 -2.43
C GLN A 69 1.18 -8.97 -1.86
N MET A 70 -0.10 -9.16 -2.16
CA MET A 70 -1.22 -8.37 -1.64
C MET A 70 -1.55 -8.73 -0.18
N PRO A 71 -2.23 -7.85 0.58
CA PRO A 71 -2.73 -8.20 1.89
C PRO A 71 -3.81 -9.30 1.75
N LYS A 72 -3.93 -10.16 2.76
CA LYS A 72 -4.88 -11.28 2.72
C LYS A 72 -6.30 -10.76 2.92
N PHE A 73 -7.14 -10.85 1.90
CA PHE A 73 -8.56 -10.54 2.03
C PHE A 73 -9.26 -11.53 2.99
N PRO A 74 -10.27 -11.08 3.76
CA PRO A 74 -11.12 -11.94 4.56
C PRO A 74 -11.86 -12.97 3.70
N GLU A 75 -12.18 -14.12 4.29
CA GLU A 75 -12.94 -15.19 3.61
C GLU A 75 -14.35 -14.75 3.18
N LYS A 76 -14.91 -13.72 3.82
CA LYS A 76 -16.23 -13.16 3.50
C LYS A 76 -16.25 -12.33 2.20
N VAL A 77 -15.09 -12.00 1.64
CA VAL A 77 -15.01 -11.16 0.44
C VAL A 77 -15.39 -11.99 -0.79
N PRO A 78 -16.27 -11.49 -1.68
CA PRO A 78 -16.58 -12.19 -2.92
C PRO A 78 -15.30 -12.51 -3.72
N LYS A 79 -15.22 -13.72 -4.25
CA LYS A 79 -14.01 -14.23 -4.89
C LYS A 79 -13.59 -13.36 -6.09
N GLU A 80 -14.56 -12.78 -6.78
CA GLU A 80 -14.34 -11.88 -7.91
C GLU A 80 -13.51 -10.65 -7.50
N ILE A 81 -13.71 -10.14 -6.29
CA ILE A 81 -12.97 -9.00 -5.76
C ILE A 81 -11.54 -9.41 -5.41
N SER A 82 -11.35 -10.54 -4.73
CA SER A 82 -10.01 -11.04 -4.43
C SER A 82 -9.24 -11.39 -5.70
N ASP A 83 -9.93 -11.91 -6.72
CA ASP A 83 -9.34 -12.22 -8.02
C ASP A 83 -8.93 -10.95 -8.77
N ILE A 84 -9.73 -9.89 -8.72
CA ILE A 84 -9.36 -8.58 -9.28
C ILE A 84 -8.12 -8.02 -8.60
N ALA A 85 -8.06 -8.06 -7.27
CA ALA A 85 -6.90 -7.59 -6.51
C ALA A 85 -5.63 -8.42 -6.78
N ALA A 86 -5.78 -9.70 -7.15
CA ALA A 86 -4.69 -10.59 -7.50
C ALA A 86 -4.21 -10.47 -8.96
N ARG A 87 -4.92 -9.76 -9.84
CA ARG A 87 -4.61 -9.61 -11.29
C ARG A 87 -3.63 -8.49 -11.62
N TRP A 88 -2.71 -8.20 -10.71
CA TRP A 88 -1.64 -7.21 -10.88
C TRP A 88 -0.68 -7.56 -12.02
#